data_AF-A0A563D9X0-F1
#
_entry.id   AF-A0A563D9X0-F1
#
_cell.length_a   1.000
_cell.length_b   1.000
_cell.length_c   1.000
_cell.angle_alpha   90.00
_cell.angle_beta   90.00
_cell.angle_gamma   90.00
#
_symmetry.space_group_name_H-M   'P 1'
#
loop_
_entity.id
_entity.type
_entity.pdbx_description
1 polymer ?
#
loop_
_entity_poly.entity_id
_entity_poly.type
_entity_poly.pdbx_seq_one_letter_code
_entity_poly.pdbx_strand_id
1 'polypeptide(L)'
;MSHSYKETSELGKGFVLFLVLIIIAVFGLHACTTSLAQGNQHTEIVTVCDKGSVQTGSGDSRSHEYRVYTSGQTYTVTDYYGSEGTRFNSADLYGKIQVGKTYIIKSYGYRVPWASSFWNITEITQTDRKPTGTCG
;
A
#
# COMPACT_ATOMS: atom_id res chain seq x y z
N MET A 1 -31.83 -10.39 44.91
CA MET A 1 -31.36 -10.96 43.62
C MET A 1 -31.07 -9.83 42.62
N SER A 2 -30.13 -8.93 42.94
CA SER A 2 -29.82 -7.71 42.14
C SER A 2 -28.31 -7.47 41.95
N HIS A 3 -27.48 -8.07 42.81
CA HIS A 3 -26.02 -7.96 42.74
C HIS A 3 -25.40 -8.63 41.49
N SER A 4 -26.03 -9.67 40.95
CA SER A 4 -25.46 -10.44 39.81
C SER A 4 -25.49 -9.68 38.48
N TYR A 5 -26.44 -8.75 38.29
CA TYR A 5 -26.56 -7.99 37.04
C TYR A 5 -25.54 -6.84 36.95
N LYS A 6 -25.17 -6.23 38.09
CA LYS A 6 -24.19 -5.14 38.11
C LYS A 6 -22.78 -5.63 37.76
N GLU A 7 -22.34 -6.74 38.35
CA GLU A 7 -21.03 -7.35 38.09
C GLU A 7 -20.84 -7.74 36.62
N THR A 8 -21.84 -8.39 36.01
CA THR A 8 -21.80 -8.80 34.60
C THR A 8 -21.76 -7.58 33.65
N SER A 9 -22.38 -6.47 34.04
CA SER A 9 -22.38 -5.22 33.25
C SER A 9 -21.05 -4.46 33.32
N GLU A 10 -20.37 -4.48 34.46
CA GLU A 10 -19.06 -3.83 34.64
C GLU A 10 -17.94 -4.65 33.98
N LEU A 11 -18.02 -5.99 34.05
CA LEU A 11 -17.14 -6.89 33.30
C LEU A 11 -17.32 -6.72 31.78
N GLY A 12 -18.57 -6.60 31.33
CA GLY A 12 -18.89 -6.33 29.92
C GLY A 12 -18.39 -4.98 29.42
N LYS A 13 -18.52 -3.92 30.23
CA LYS A 13 -17.96 -2.58 29.90
C LYS A 13 -16.43 -2.58 29.87
N GLY A 14 -15.78 -3.27 30.82
CA GLY A 14 -14.32 -3.44 30.83
C GLY A 14 -13.82 -4.21 29.61
N PHE A 15 -14.52 -5.27 29.21
CA PHE A 15 -14.20 -6.04 28.01
C PHE A 15 -14.42 -5.23 26.73
N VAL A 16 -15.50 -4.44 26.65
CA VAL A 16 -15.76 -3.53 25.51
C VAL A 16 -14.69 -2.45 25.42
N LEU A 17 -14.29 -1.82 26.53
CA LEU A 17 -13.19 -0.85 26.56
C LEU A 17 -11.85 -1.48 26.13
N PHE A 18 -11.56 -2.70 26.59
CA PHE A 18 -10.38 -3.44 26.19
C PHE A 18 -10.36 -3.76 24.69
N LEU A 19 -11.49 -4.18 24.12
CA LEU A 19 -11.61 -4.39 22.67
C LEU A 19 -11.44 -3.10 21.87
N VAL A 20 -12.02 -1.99 22.33
CA VAL A 20 -11.83 -0.67 21.70
C VAL A 20 -10.37 -0.23 21.75
N LEU A 21 -9.67 -0.44 22.87
CA LEU A 21 -8.24 -0.14 22.99
C LEU A 21 -7.37 -1.02 22.09
N ILE A 22 -7.68 -2.32 21.97
CA ILE A 22 -7.00 -3.21 21.03
C ILE A 22 -7.21 -2.73 19.59
N ILE A 23 -8.45 -2.39 19.22
CA ILE A 23 -8.76 -1.85 17.90
C ILE A 23 -7.92 -0.59 17.66
N ILE A 24 -7.94 0.39 18.57
CA ILE A 24 -7.14 1.62 18.45
C ILE A 24 -5.64 1.32 18.38
N ALA A 25 -5.12 0.38 19.17
CA ALA A 25 -3.71 0.00 19.15
C ALA A 25 -3.33 -0.67 17.83
N VAL A 26 -4.15 -1.59 17.31
CA VAL A 26 -3.92 -2.25 16.02
C VAL A 26 -3.98 -1.21 14.89
N PHE A 27 -5.03 -0.40 14.82
CA PHE A 27 -5.15 0.65 13.79
C PHE A 27 -4.05 1.71 13.92
N GLY A 28 -3.65 2.09 15.15
CA GLY A 28 -2.58 3.05 15.41
C GLY A 28 -1.18 2.53 15.05
N LEU A 29 -0.89 1.26 15.33
CA LEU A 29 0.37 0.62 14.91
C LEU A 29 0.45 0.49 13.39
N HIS A 30 -0.64 0.08 12.73
CA HIS A 30 -0.69 0.00 11.27
C HIS A 30 -0.52 1.39 10.65
N ALA A 31 -1.21 2.41 11.16
CA ALA A 31 -1.06 3.80 10.72
C ALA A 31 0.40 4.30 10.87
N CYS A 32 1.06 4.01 11.99
CA CYS A 32 2.45 4.39 12.21
C CYS A 32 3.41 3.73 11.20
N THR A 33 3.25 2.43 10.93
CA THR A 33 4.10 1.73 9.95
C THR A 33 3.89 2.24 8.53
N THR A 34 2.65 2.58 8.15
CA THR A 34 2.35 3.19 6.85
C THR A 34 2.92 4.60 6.74
N SER A 35 2.88 5.39 7.81
CA SER A 35 3.45 6.75 7.84
C SER A 35 4.97 6.76 7.68
N LEU A 36 5.68 5.81 8.31
CA LEU A 36 7.14 5.68 8.14
C LEU A 36 7.51 5.25 6.71
N ALA A 37 6.70 4.39 6.08
CA ALA A 37 6.88 4.04 4.68
C ALA A 37 6.59 5.23 3.74
N GLN A 38 5.56 6.01 4.03
CA GLN A 38 5.18 7.21 3.28
C GLN A 38 6.21 8.34 3.37
N GLY A 39 7.00 8.40 4.45
CA GLY A 39 8.08 9.37 4.61
C GLY A 39 9.26 9.16 3.65
N ASN A 40 9.45 7.95 3.13
CA ASN A 40 10.51 7.66 2.15
C ASN A 40 9.96 7.76 0.73
N GLN A 41 9.94 8.98 0.19
CA GLN A 41 9.44 9.24 -1.15
C GLN A 41 10.55 9.16 -2.20
N HIS A 42 10.22 8.59 -3.34
CA HIS A 42 11.11 8.46 -4.48
C HIS A 42 10.39 8.90 -5.76
N THR A 43 11.01 9.81 -6.51
CA THR A 43 10.49 10.31 -7.79
C THR A 43 11.47 9.99 -8.91
N GLU A 44 10.99 9.32 -9.95
CA GLU A 44 11.81 8.95 -11.12
C GLU A 44 11.03 9.12 -12.41
N ILE A 45 11.73 9.43 -13.51
CA ILE A 45 11.15 9.46 -14.86
C ILE A 45 11.48 8.14 -15.53
N VAL A 46 10.47 7.32 -15.82
CA VAL A 46 10.68 5.97 -16.35
C VAL A 46 9.66 5.64 -17.44
N THR A 47 10.06 4.80 -18.38
CA THR A 47 9.15 4.22 -19.37
C THR A 47 8.53 2.96 -18.82
N VAL A 48 7.22 2.81 -18.92
CA VAL A 48 6.53 1.57 -18.54
C VAL A 48 6.79 0.54 -19.62
N CYS A 49 7.53 -0.51 -19.28
CA CYS A 49 7.92 -1.56 -20.20
C CYS A 49 6.88 -2.68 -20.24
N ASP A 50 6.28 -2.99 -19.09
CA ASP A 50 5.22 -3.99 -18.97
C ASP A 50 4.40 -3.75 -17.70
N LYS A 51 3.21 -4.36 -17.60
CA LYS A 51 2.41 -4.36 -16.38
C LYS A 51 1.71 -5.72 -16.20
N GLY A 52 1.71 -6.24 -14.99
CA GLY A 52 1.08 -7.52 -14.66
C GLY A 52 0.37 -7.50 -13.30
N SER A 53 -0.62 -8.38 -13.14
CA SER A 53 -1.14 -8.72 -11.82
C SER A 53 -0.49 -10.02 -11.37
N VAL A 54 0.22 -9.98 -10.26
CA VAL A 54 0.89 -11.16 -9.68
C VAL A 54 0.04 -11.66 -8.52
N GLN A 55 -0.25 -12.97 -8.52
CA GLN A 55 -0.87 -13.61 -7.37
C GLN A 55 0.15 -13.74 -6.25
N THR A 56 -0.20 -13.21 -5.08
CA THR A 56 0.60 -13.31 -3.85
C THR A 56 -0.16 -14.16 -2.83
N GLY A 57 0.56 -14.91 -2.00
CA GLY A 57 -0.04 -15.84 -1.02
C GLY A 57 -0.16 -17.28 -1.52
N SER A 58 -0.78 -18.15 -0.71
CA SER A 58 -0.92 -19.59 -0.99
C SER A 58 -2.21 -20.14 -0.39
N GLY A 59 -2.82 -21.14 -1.02
CA GLY A 59 -4.09 -21.71 -0.56
C GLY A 59 -5.28 -20.79 -0.81
N ASP A 60 -6.09 -20.54 0.22
CA ASP A 60 -7.31 -19.72 0.16
C ASP A 60 -7.05 -18.21 0.37
N SER A 61 -5.85 -17.83 0.80
CA SER A 61 -5.44 -16.43 1.01
C SER A 61 -4.72 -15.84 -0.20
N ARG A 62 -5.17 -16.17 -1.41
CA ARG A 62 -4.63 -15.59 -2.64
C ARG A 62 -5.05 -14.13 -2.74
N SER A 63 -4.06 -13.24 -2.77
CA SER A 63 -4.25 -11.84 -3.08
C SER A 63 -3.67 -11.53 -4.45
N HIS A 64 -4.04 -10.37 -4.99
CA HIS A 64 -3.54 -9.86 -6.24
C HIS A 64 -2.76 -8.58 -5.98
N GLU A 65 -1.54 -8.54 -6.48
CA GLU A 65 -0.70 -7.35 -6.45
C GLU A 65 -0.51 -6.83 -7.88
N TYR A 66 -0.90 -5.59 -8.12
CA TYR A 66 -0.62 -4.92 -9.38
C TYR A 66 0.84 -4.49 -9.42
N ARG A 67 1.55 -4.91 -10.47
CA ARG A 67 2.97 -4.66 -10.67
C ARG A 67 3.21 -3.94 -11.99
N VAL A 68 4.03 -2.90 -11.92
CA VAL A 68 4.42 -2.08 -13.06
C VAL A 68 5.93 -2.24 -13.25
N TYR A 69 6.32 -2.78 -14.40
CA TYR A 69 7.71 -2.95 -14.78
C TYR A 69 8.13 -1.77 -15.63
N THR A 70 9.17 -1.05 -15.20
CA THR A 70 9.65 0.13 -15.90
C THR A 70 11.11 -0.02 -16.29
N SER A 71 11.59 0.95 -17.06
CA SER A 71 12.98 1.02 -17.54
C SER A 71 14.03 1.16 -16.42
N GLY A 72 13.59 1.46 -15.18
CA GLY A 72 14.48 1.64 -14.03
C GLY A 72 14.21 0.63 -12.92
N GLN A 73 13.00 0.63 -12.36
CA GLN A 73 12.64 -0.14 -11.17
C GLN A 73 11.30 -0.86 -11.36
N THR A 74 11.01 -1.82 -10.49
CA THR A 74 9.68 -2.43 -10.41
C THR A 74 8.89 -1.76 -9.30
N TYR A 75 7.66 -1.40 -9.62
CA TYR A 75 6.74 -0.73 -8.70
C TYR A 75 5.48 -1.56 -8.50
N THR A 76 4.78 -1.29 -7.41
CA THR A 76 3.47 -1.85 -7.10
C THR A 76 2.41 -0.76 -7.05
N VAL A 77 1.17 -1.14 -7.28
CA VAL A 77 0.01 -0.24 -7.14
C VAL A 77 -0.95 -0.87 -6.14
N THR A 78 -0.79 -0.54 -4.87
CA THR A 78 -1.62 -1.08 -3.77
C THR A 78 -2.33 0.02 -3.02
N ASP A 79 -3.55 -0.24 -2.57
CA ASP A 79 -4.30 0.73 -1.76
C ASP A 79 -3.61 0.95 -0.42
N TYR A 80 -3.70 2.17 0.08
CA TYR A 80 -3.05 2.57 1.32
C TYR A 80 -3.88 3.59 2.09
N TYR A 81 -3.69 3.58 3.39
CA TYR A 81 -4.31 4.51 4.33
C TYR A 81 -3.25 4.89 5.36
N GLY A 82 -3.01 6.19 5.54
CA GLY A 82 -1.98 6.71 6.46
C GLY A 82 -2.03 8.22 6.61
N SER A 83 -1.08 8.78 7.37
CA SER A 83 -1.04 10.23 7.67
C SER A 83 -0.77 11.11 6.46
N GLU A 84 -0.02 10.61 5.47
CA GLU A 84 0.34 11.37 4.25
C GLU A 84 -0.69 11.18 3.12
N GLY A 85 -1.80 10.48 3.39
CA GLY A 85 -2.91 10.34 2.46
C GLY A 85 -3.49 8.94 2.40
N THR A 86 -4.56 8.85 1.61
CA THR A 86 -5.29 7.59 1.39
C THR A 86 -5.48 7.38 -0.11
N ARG A 87 -5.34 6.14 -0.58
CA ARG A 87 -5.63 5.74 -1.95
C ARG A 87 -6.44 4.46 -1.92
N PHE A 88 -7.65 4.51 -2.47
CA PHE A 88 -8.58 3.37 -2.59
C PHE A 88 -8.96 3.07 -4.05
N ASN A 89 -8.27 3.70 -5.01
CA ASN A 89 -8.50 3.57 -6.45
C ASN A 89 -7.28 2.99 -7.18
N SER A 90 -6.59 2.02 -6.55
CA SER A 90 -5.45 1.29 -7.14
C SER A 90 -5.72 0.77 -8.55
N ALA A 91 -6.89 0.14 -8.75
CA ALA A 91 -7.28 -0.42 -10.04
C ALA A 91 -7.45 0.65 -11.12
N ASP A 92 -8.05 1.80 -10.80
CA ASP A 92 -8.24 2.90 -11.76
C ASP A 92 -6.92 3.53 -12.17
N LEU A 93 -6.01 3.75 -11.19
CA LEU A 93 -4.67 4.25 -11.47
C LEU A 93 -3.93 3.28 -12.38
N TYR A 94 -3.92 2.00 -12.03
CA TYR A 94 -3.28 0.93 -12.81
C TYR A 94 -3.88 0.79 -14.23
N GLY A 95 -5.19 1.00 -14.36
CA GLY A 95 -5.89 1.03 -15.65
C GLY A 95 -5.42 2.16 -16.57
N LYS A 96 -5.10 3.33 -16.02
CA LYS A 96 -4.62 4.50 -16.78
C LYS A 96 -3.19 4.38 -17.29
N ILE A 97 -2.38 3.50 -16.69
CA ILE A 97 -0.97 3.30 -17.08
C ILE A 97 -0.91 2.57 -18.43
N GLN A 98 -0.26 3.18 -19.42
CA GLN A 98 -0.05 2.58 -20.74
C GLN A 98 1.39 2.08 -20.89
N VAL A 99 1.54 0.87 -21.41
CA VAL A 99 2.83 0.30 -21.77
C VAL A 99 3.43 1.07 -22.95
N GLY A 100 4.73 1.32 -22.90
CA GLY A 100 5.49 2.09 -23.91
C GLY A 100 5.47 3.61 -23.72
N LYS A 101 4.74 4.13 -22.71
CA LYS A 101 4.73 5.55 -22.38
C LYS A 101 5.69 5.88 -21.24
N THR A 102 6.18 7.13 -21.24
CA THR A 102 7.07 7.65 -20.19
C THR A 102 6.28 8.46 -19.19
N TYR A 103 6.56 8.21 -17.91
CA TYR A 103 5.88 8.85 -16.80
C TYR A 103 6.89 9.32 -15.76
N ILE A 104 6.54 10.41 -15.08
CA ILE A 104 7.10 10.79 -13.79
C ILE A 104 6.33 9.98 -12.74
N ILE A 105 6.99 9.02 -12.14
CA ILE A 105 6.44 8.18 -11.07
C ILE A 105 6.90 8.76 -9.75
N LYS A 106 5.94 9.12 -8.90
CA LYS A 106 6.17 9.31 -7.47
C LYS A 106 5.75 8.05 -6.74
N SER A 107 6.59 7.62 -5.83
CA SER A 107 6.40 6.38 -5.08
C SER A 107 6.89 6.55 -3.65
N TYR A 108 6.43 5.69 -2.75
CA TYR A 108 6.97 5.61 -1.39
C TYR A 108 7.25 4.17 -0.97
N GLY A 109 7.98 4.02 0.13
CA GLY A 109 8.16 2.76 0.84
C GLY A 109 9.60 2.31 0.89
N TYR A 110 9.83 1.01 0.78
CA TYR A 110 11.16 0.43 0.78
C TYR A 110 11.22 -0.71 -0.23
N ARG A 111 12.21 -0.67 -1.13
CA ARG A 111 12.54 -1.81 -1.98
C ARG A 111 13.45 -2.76 -1.22
N VAL A 112 12.95 -3.95 -0.94
CA VAL A 112 13.70 -5.01 -0.25
C VAL A 112 13.68 -6.26 -1.15
N PRO A 113 14.74 -6.49 -1.96
CA PRO A 113 14.75 -7.54 -2.96
C PRO A 113 14.48 -8.94 -2.41
N TRP A 114 15.05 -9.27 -1.24
CA TRP A 114 14.88 -10.59 -0.62
C TRP A 114 13.48 -10.81 -0.04
N ALA A 115 12.77 -9.75 0.29
CA ALA A 115 11.40 -9.81 0.81
C ALA A 115 10.35 -9.60 -0.29
N SER A 116 10.76 -9.49 -1.56
CA SER A 116 9.88 -9.13 -2.69
C SER A 116 9.06 -7.86 -2.43
N SER A 117 9.63 -6.91 -1.69
CA SER A 117 9.00 -5.60 -1.44
C SER A 117 9.44 -4.60 -2.50
N PHE A 118 8.48 -3.91 -3.08
CA PHE A 118 8.67 -2.91 -4.13
C PHE A 118 8.12 -1.56 -3.69
N TRP A 119 8.54 -0.50 -4.37
CA TRP A 119 8.02 0.85 -4.17
C TRP A 119 6.54 0.92 -4.59
N ASN A 120 5.69 1.52 -3.75
CA ASN A 120 4.27 1.72 -4.08
C ASN A 120 4.07 3.06 -4.79
N ILE A 121 3.40 3.06 -5.94
CA ILE A 121 3.12 4.29 -6.69
C ILE A 121 2.03 5.10 -5.97
N THR A 122 2.30 6.40 -5.77
CA THR A 122 1.33 7.38 -5.29
C THR A 122 0.74 8.17 -6.43
N GLU A 123 1.59 8.67 -7.31
CA GLU A 123 1.22 9.57 -8.39
C GLU A 123 1.98 9.19 -9.66
N ILE A 124 1.27 9.26 -10.77
CA ILE A 124 1.85 9.03 -12.10
C ILE A 124 1.42 10.15 -13.03
N THR A 125 2.39 10.80 -13.67
CA THR A 125 2.14 11.91 -14.61
C THR A 125 2.87 11.63 -15.91
N GLN A 126 2.16 11.63 -17.03
CA GLN A 126 2.80 11.39 -18.34
C GLN A 126 3.77 12.52 -18.66
N THR A 127 4.92 12.19 -19.24
CA THR A 127 5.92 13.18 -19.64
C THR A 127 6.67 12.71 -20.88
N ASP A 128 7.14 13.68 -21.68
CA ASP A 128 8.01 13.42 -22.85
C ASP A 128 9.50 13.57 -22.51
N ARG A 129 9.83 13.71 -21.22
CA ARG A 129 11.22 13.80 -20.75
C ARG A 129 11.94 12.46 -20.96
N LYS A 130 13.26 12.53 -21.13
CA LYS A 130 14.10 11.34 -21.30
C LYS A 130 13.97 10.42 -20.06
N PRO A 131 13.59 9.15 -20.24
CA PRO A 131 13.49 8.20 -19.13
C PRO A 131 14.88 7.80 -18.61
N THR A 132 14.92 7.39 -17.36
CA THR A 132 16.06 6.71 -16.76
C THR A 132 16.02 5.23 -17.16
N GLY A 133 17.17 4.70 -17.58
CA GLY A 133 17.32 3.30 -17.99
C GLY A 133 16.66 2.98 -19.34
N THR A 134 16.51 1.69 -19.62
CA THR A 134 15.95 1.16 -20.87
C THR A 134 15.07 -0.05 -20.59
N CYS A 135 13.99 -0.21 -21.35
CA CYS A 135 13.24 -1.46 -21.37
C CYS A 135 14.12 -2.54 -22.03
N GLY A 136 14.33 -3.65 -21.32
CA GLY A 136 15.09 -4.82 -21.78
C GLY A 136 14.17 -5.98 -22.12
#